data_AF-A0A851N8W8-F1
#
_entry.id   AF-A0A851N8W8-F1
#
_cell.length_a   1.000
_cell.length_b   1.000
_cell.length_c   1.000
_cell.angle_alpha   90.00
_cell.angle_beta   90.00
_cell.angle_gamma   90.00
#
_symmetry.space_group_name_H-M   'P 1'
#
loop_
_entity.id
_entity.type
_entity.pdbx_description
1 polymer ?
#
loop_
_entity_poly.entity_id
_entity_poly.type
_entity_poly.pdbx_seq_one_letter_code
_entity_poly.pdbx_strand_id
1 'polypeptide(L)'
;LSGLDPAQPYFQGTPPEVRLDKSDADFVDIIHTDSAPTIPNLGFGITPAIGHIDFYPNGGVQMPGCGKNPASQIVDLDGIWEGTRDFVACNHLRSYKYYSDSIIYPDGFLGYPCASYNLFQSGNCFPCPKEGCPNMGHYADKFKDKIKGQFLKLYLNTGEARDFPLWRYKISVTLSGKSKVRGYVNVALYGSDGNTKQYQITKGTLKPDNTYTAYIDAEVNVGKVTKVKFLWNNNWINPTLPKLGASTITVESGQN
;
A
#
# COMPACT_ATOMS: atom_id res chain seq x y z
N LEU A 1 14.07 15.49 -9.06
CA LEU A 1 14.05 14.41 -10.08
C LEU A 1 13.18 13.28 -9.55
N SER A 2 12.30 12.72 -10.36
CA SER A 2 11.49 11.57 -9.94
C SER A 2 11.93 10.33 -10.72
N GLY A 3 12.35 9.27 -10.01
CA GLY A 3 12.73 7.98 -10.58
C GLY A 3 11.55 7.01 -10.58
N LEU A 4 11.09 6.60 -11.76
CA LEU A 4 9.94 5.70 -11.92
C LEU A 4 10.44 4.30 -12.24
N ASP A 5 10.52 3.46 -11.20
CA ASP A 5 11.10 2.12 -11.19
C ASP A 5 12.45 2.03 -11.94
N PRO A 6 13.50 2.77 -11.50
CA PRO A 6 14.79 2.81 -12.19
C PRO A 6 15.34 1.41 -12.43
N ALA A 7 15.87 1.15 -13.63
CA ALA A 7 16.24 -0.19 -14.05
C ALA A 7 17.41 -0.78 -13.22
N GLN A 8 17.27 -2.03 -12.77
CA GLN A 8 18.30 -2.79 -12.06
C GLN A 8 19.45 -3.23 -12.97
N PRO A 9 19.20 -3.87 -14.14
CA PRO A 9 20.30 -4.39 -14.97
C PRO A 9 21.29 -3.30 -15.32
N TYR A 10 22.59 -3.59 -15.17
CA TYR A 10 23.72 -2.69 -15.45
C TYR A 10 23.88 -1.47 -14.52
N PHE A 11 22.91 -1.13 -13.67
CA PHE A 11 22.98 0.03 -12.77
C PHE A 11 23.05 -0.32 -11.29
N GLN A 12 22.37 -1.38 -10.84
CA GLN A 12 22.38 -1.71 -9.42
C GLN A 12 23.77 -2.16 -8.96
N GLY A 13 24.30 -1.49 -7.95
CA GLY A 13 25.63 -1.77 -7.40
C GLY A 13 26.78 -0.99 -8.06
N THR A 14 26.49 -0.17 -9.07
CA THR A 14 27.48 0.75 -9.64
C THR A 14 27.69 1.98 -8.73
N PRO A 15 28.80 2.71 -8.91
CA PRO A 15 29.02 4.01 -8.27
C PRO A 15 27.91 5.02 -8.60
N PRO A 16 27.63 6.01 -7.72
CA PRO A 16 26.62 7.06 -7.96
C PRO A 16 26.79 7.80 -9.29
N GLU A 17 28.00 7.92 -9.83
CA GLU A 17 28.27 8.60 -11.11
C GLU A 17 27.66 7.89 -12.33
N VAL A 18 27.26 6.62 -12.17
CA VAL A 18 26.75 5.76 -13.26
C VAL A 18 25.24 5.55 -13.18
N ARG A 19 24.61 5.81 -12.04
CA ARG A 19 23.19 5.52 -11.77
C ARG A 19 22.49 6.73 -11.18
N LEU A 20 21.16 6.72 -11.17
CA LEU A 20 20.40 7.70 -10.40
C LEU A 20 20.79 7.62 -8.91
N ASP A 21 21.08 8.77 -8.32
CA ASP A 21 21.39 8.96 -6.91
C ASP A 21 20.74 10.24 -6.37
N LYS A 22 20.54 10.28 -5.05
CA LYS A 22 19.98 11.45 -4.39
C LYS A 22 20.80 12.73 -4.61
N SER A 23 22.11 12.62 -4.90
CA SER A 23 22.95 13.79 -5.19
C SER A 23 22.64 14.48 -6.52
N ASP A 24 21.86 13.86 -7.41
CA ASP A 24 21.66 14.35 -8.78
C ASP A 24 20.71 15.55 -8.87
N ALA A 25 19.98 15.86 -7.80
CA ALA A 25 19.14 17.04 -7.68
C ALA A 25 18.88 17.43 -6.22
N ASP A 26 18.40 18.66 -6.01
CA ASP A 26 18.00 19.17 -4.69
C ASP A 26 16.98 18.27 -3.97
N PHE A 27 16.17 17.55 -4.74
CA PHE A 27 15.21 16.58 -4.23
C PHE A 27 15.03 15.46 -5.25
N VAL A 28 15.07 14.22 -4.77
CA VAL A 28 14.95 13.00 -5.57
C VAL A 28 13.94 12.07 -4.89
N ASP A 29 12.87 11.73 -5.59
CA ASP A 29 11.85 10.79 -5.12
C ASP A 29 11.77 9.58 -6.05
N ILE A 30 11.73 8.37 -5.49
CA ILE A 30 11.75 7.11 -6.25
C ILE A 30 10.47 6.32 -6.00
N ILE A 31 9.90 5.74 -7.05
CA ILE A 31 8.77 4.81 -6.98
C ILE A 31 9.24 3.44 -7.44
N HIS A 32 9.29 2.46 -6.54
CA HIS A 32 9.68 1.08 -6.83
C HIS A 32 8.44 0.21 -7.05
N THR A 33 8.33 -0.47 -8.19
CA THR A 33 7.18 -1.32 -8.53
C THR A 33 7.55 -2.70 -9.06
N ASP A 34 8.80 -2.92 -9.47
CA ASP A 34 9.29 -4.22 -9.92
C ASP A 34 10.67 -4.56 -9.33
N SER A 35 10.84 -4.30 -8.04
CA SER A 35 12.14 -4.33 -7.36
C SER A 35 12.64 -5.73 -6.99
N ALA A 36 12.06 -6.78 -7.57
CA ALA A 36 12.55 -8.15 -7.42
C ALA A 36 13.91 -8.29 -8.15
N PRO A 37 14.80 -9.19 -7.72
CA PRO A 37 16.02 -9.45 -8.48
C PRO A 37 15.71 -9.89 -9.92
N THR A 38 16.38 -9.30 -10.91
CA THR A 38 16.25 -9.68 -12.33
C THR A 38 16.50 -11.17 -12.52
N ILE A 39 17.48 -11.73 -11.81
CA ILE A 39 17.72 -13.17 -11.75
C ILE A 39 17.45 -13.66 -10.32
N PRO A 40 16.58 -14.67 -10.12
CA PRO A 40 15.80 -15.39 -11.13
C PRO A 40 14.39 -14.84 -11.38
N ASN A 41 14.00 -13.74 -10.72
CA ASN A 41 12.60 -13.34 -10.61
C ASN A 41 12.10 -12.45 -11.75
N LEU A 42 12.98 -12.03 -12.67
CA LEU A 42 12.65 -11.11 -13.76
C LEU A 42 12.02 -9.81 -13.24
N GLY A 43 12.48 -9.30 -12.09
CA GLY A 43 12.20 -7.92 -11.70
C GLY A 43 13.18 -6.97 -12.38
N PHE A 44 12.67 -5.89 -12.95
CA PHE A 44 13.46 -4.94 -13.72
C PHE A 44 13.88 -3.71 -12.91
N GLY A 45 13.29 -3.44 -11.75
CA GLY A 45 13.56 -2.26 -10.93
C GLY A 45 14.68 -2.46 -9.91
N ILE A 46 15.42 -1.38 -9.59
CA ILE A 46 16.41 -1.33 -8.51
C ILE A 46 15.71 -1.60 -7.16
N THR A 47 16.33 -2.45 -6.34
CA THR A 47 15.87 -2.76 -4.98
C THR A 47 16.30 -1.75 -3.91
N PRO A 48 17.58 -1.34 -3.79
CA PRO A 48 18.00 -0.40 -2.75
C PRO A 48 17.35 0.97 -2.93
N ALA A 49 17.20 1.67 -1.81
CA ALA A 49 16.80 3.07 -1.82
C ALA A 49 17.94 3.91 -2.42
N ILE A 50 17.61 4.77 -3.37
CA ILE A 50 18.56 5.62 -4.11
C ILE A 50 18.16 7.10 -4.14
N GLY A 51 16.98 7.47 -3.60
CA GLY A 51 16.51 8.85 -3.54
C GLY A 51 16.72 9.56 -2.20
N HIS A 52 16.09 10.72 -2.02
CA HIS A 52 15.85 11.28 -0.70
C HIS A 52 14.70 10.54 -0.01
N ILE A 53 13.68 10.20 -0.80
CA ILE A 53 12.55 9.36 -0.39
C ILE A 53 12.30 8.27 -1.43
N ASP A 54 11.95 7.08 -0.95
CA ASP A 54 11.80 5.89 -1.77
C ASP A 54 10.48 5.20 -1.38
N PHE A 55 9.53 5.21 -2.30
CA PHE A 55 8.21 4.62 -2.14
C PHE A 55 8.19 3.19 -2.67
N TYR A 56 7.66 2.27 -1.86
CA TYR A 56 7.48 0.86 -2.20
C TYR A 56 5.98 0.52 -2.13
N PRO A 57 5.14 1.03 -3.04
CA PRO A 57 3.71 0.71 -3.09
C PRO A 57 3.52 -0.81 -3.21
N ASN A 58 2.61 -1.36 -2.41
CA ASN A 58 2.33 -2.80 -2.32
C ASN A 58 3.59 -3.65 -2.01
N GLY A 59 4.59 -3.04 -1.37
CA GLY A 59 5.87 -3.68 -1.06
C GLY A 59 6.93 -3.57 -2.16
N GLY A 60 6.61 -2.97 -3.31
CA GLY A 60 7.55 -2.62 -4.38
C GLY A 60 7.94 -3.76 -5.33
N VAL A 61 7.43 -4.97 -5.13
CA VAL A 61 7.82 -6.16 -5.91
C VAL A 61 6.71 -6.68 -6.82
N GLN A 62 5.48 -6.79 -6.29
CA GLN A 62 4.33 -7.32 -7.04
C GLN A 62 3.17 -6.37 -6.93
N MET A 63 2.77 -5.79 -8.05
CA MET A 63 1.66 -4.85 -8.08
C MET A 63 0.32 -5.60 -8.26
N PRO A 64 -0.75 -5.17 -7.56
CA PRO A 64 -2.09 -5.69 -7.79
C PRO A 64 -2.52 -5.55 -9.25
N GLY A 65 -3.22 -6.56 -9.78
CA GLY A 65 -3.65 -6.60 -11.19
C GLY A 65 -2.55 -6.94 -12.21
N CYS A 66 -1.31 -7.17 -11.78
CA CYS A 66 -0.22 -7.63 -12.65
C CYS A 66 0.01 -9.15 -12.53
N GLY A 67 0.33 -9.79 -13.64
CA GLY A 67 0.84 -11.17 -13.66
C GLY A 67 2.26 -11.27 -13.08
N LYS A 68 2.73 -12.50 -12.89
CA LYS A 68 4.12 -12.80 -12.50
C LYS A 68 4.90 -13.34 -13.68
N ASN A 69 6.14 -12.89 -13.83
CA ASN A 69 7.09 -13.53 -14.74
C ASN A 69 7.48 -14.93 -14.21
N PRO A 70 7.64 -15.93 -15.09
CA PRO A 70 8.15 -17.23 -14.68
C PRO A 70 9.61 -17.11 -14.23
N ALA A 71 9.99 -17.81 -13.15
CA ALA A 71 11.36 -17.76 -12.67
C ALA A 71 12.33 -18.39 -13.68
N SER A 72 13.43 -17.70 -13.98
CA SER A 72 14.47 -18.19 -14.90
C SER A 72 15.87 -17.87 -14.40
N GLN A 73 16.79 -18.83 -14.48
CA GLN A 73 18.21 -18.62 -14.18
C GLN A 73 18.98 -17.99 -15.35
N ILE A 74 18.39 -18.00 -16.56
CA ILE A 74 18.95 -17.42 -17.77
C ILE A 74 17.96 -16.38 -18.28
N VAL A 75 18.40 -15.13 -18.38
CA VAL A 75 17.57 -14.01 -18.80
C VAL A 75 18.17 -13.40 -20.06
N ASP A 76 17.41 -13.45 -21.15
CA ASP A 76 17.74 -12.82 -22.42
C ASP A 76 17.35 -11.34 -22.36
N LEU A 77 18.22 -10.52 -21.74
CA LEU A 77 17.96 -9.10 -21.52
C LEU A 77 17.76 -8.33 -22.82
N ASP A 78 18.61 -8.60 -23.82
CA ASP A 78 18.51 -7.97 -25.14
C ASP A 78 17.18 -8.35 -25.80
N GLY A 79 16.81 -9.63 -25.77
CA GLY A 79 15.55 -10.08 -26.33
C GLY A 79 14.31 -9.52 -25.61
N ILE A 80 14.36 -9.35 -24.29
CA ILE A 80 13.28 -8.68 -23.54
C ILE A 80 13.19 -7.20 -23.92
N TRP A 81 14.34 -6.52 -24.00
CA TRP A 81 14.40 -5.09 -24.30
C TRP A 81 13.96 -4.78 -25.74
N GLU A 82 14.35 -5.62 -26.70
CA GLU A 82 13.97 -5.52 -28.11
C GLU A 82 12.56 -6.05 -28.39
N GLY A 83 11.90 -6.68 -27.40
CA GLY A 83 10.55 -7.24 -27.53
C GLY A 83 10.48 -8.55 -28.33
N THR A 84 11.62 -9.25 -28.48
CA THR A 84 11.68 -10.59 -29.10
C THR A 84 11.47 -11.73 -28.10
N ARG A 85 11.39 -11.41 -26.80
CA ARG A 85 11.08 -12.32 -25.69
C ARG A 85 9.91 -11.84 -24.87
N ASP A 86 9.06 -12.80 -24.47
CA ASP A 86 7.91 -12.54 -23.61
C ASP A 86 8.37 -12.06 -22.23
N PHE A 87 7.89 -10.89 -21.83
CA PHE A 87 8.12 -10.29 -20.53
C PHE A 87 6.84 -9.59 -20.04
N VAL A 88 6.38 -9.96 -18.85
CA VAL A 88 5.25 -9.30 -18.20
C VAL A 88 5.72 -7.99 -17.59
N ALA A 89 5.83 -6.95 -18.42
CA ALA A 89 6.28 -5.61 -18.01
C ALA A 89 5.32 -4.89 -17.05
N CYS A 90 4.17 -5.49 -16.72
CA CYS A 90 3.11 -4.83 -15.94
C CYS A 90 3.61 -4.21 -14.64
N ASN A 91 4.39 -4.92 -13.83
CA ASN A 91 4.95 -4.39 -12.57
C ASN A 91 5.83 -3.17 -12.84
N HIS A 92 6.76 -3.27 -13.79
CA HIS A 92 7.68 -2.17 -14.13
C HIS A 92 6.93 -0.92 -14.60
N LEU A 93 5.89 -1.11 -15.42
CA LEU A 93 5.05 -0.04 -15.96
C LEU A 93 4.06 0.57 -14.94
N ARG A 94 3.96 0.06 -13.70
CA ARG A 94 3.05 0.63 -12.68
C ARG A 94 3.55 1.93 -12.09
N SER A 95 4.86 2.14 -12.02
CA SER A 95 5.47 3.36 -11.47
C SER A 95 4.92 4.63 -12.11
N TYR A 96 4.95 4.72 -13.45
CA TYR A 96 4.40 5.89 -14.15
C TYR A 96 2.87 5.96 -14.13
N LYS A 97 2.17 4.81 -14.05
CA LYS A 97 0.70 4.80 -13.92
C LYS A 97 0.26 5.40 -12.58
N TYR A 98 0.94 5.03 -11.50
CA TYR A 98 0.69 5.64 -10.19
C TYR A 98 1.10 7.12 -10.17
N TYR A 99 2.23 7.49 -10.78
CA TYR A 99 2.62 8.88 -10.90
C TYR A 99 1.54 9.70 -11.66
N SER A 100 1.05 9.19 -12.78
CA SER A 100 0.00 9.84 -13.57
C SER A 100 -1.28 10.06 -12.76
N ASP A 101 -1.75 9.06 -12.02
CA ASP A 101 -2.96 9.20 -11.18
C ASP A 101 -2.70 10.15 -9.99
N SER A 102 -1.48 10.18 -9.43
CA SER A 102 -1.15 11.08 -8.31
C SER A 102 -1.30 12.57 -8.63
N ILE A 103 -1.24 12.95 -9.92
CA ILE A 103 -1.50 14.33 -10.36
C ILE A 103 -2.96 14.72 -10.09
N ILE A 104 -3.88 13.77 -10.31
CA ILE A 104 -5.33 13.95 -10.16
C ILE A 104 -5.77 13.80 -8.69
N TYR A 105 -5.06 12.97 -7.92
CA TYR A 105 -5.40 12.63 -6.53
C TYR A 105 -4.29 13.09 -5.55
N PRO A 106 -4.31 14.36 -5.12
CA PRO A 106 -3.24 14.95 -4.31
C PRO A 106 -3.08 14.36 -2.90
N ASP A 107 -4.08 13.64 -2.40
CA ASP A 107 -4.12 12.99 -1.08
C ASP A 107 -4.26 11.45 -1.18
N GLY A 108 -4.24 10.90 -2.39
CA GLY A 108 -4.63 9.52 -2.68
C GLY A 108 -3.51 8.47 -2.54
N PHE A 109 -2.27 8.91 -2.33
CA PHE A 109 -1.09 8.04 -2.31
C PHE A 109 -0.20 8.30 -1.10
N LEU A 110 -0.82 8.37 0.09
CA LEU A 110 -0.13 8.68 1.33
C LEU A 110 0.87 7.58 1.72
N GLY A 111 2.17 7.90 1.73
CA GLY A 111 3.25 6.96 2.05
C GLY A 111 3.63 6.99 3.54
N TYR A 112 3.64 5.83 4.18
CA TYR A 112 3.94 5.67 5.61
C TYR A 112 5.40 5.31 5.82
N PRO A 113 6.17 6.09 6.60
CA PRO A 113 7.53 5.73 6.98
C PRO A 113 7.54 4.41 7.75
N CYS A 114 8.25 3.41 7.24
CA CYS A 114 8.27 2.11 7.89
C CYS A 114 9.56 1.35 7.59
N ALA A 115 9.97 0.47 8.50
CA ALA A 115 11.21 -0.30 8.33
C ALA A 115 11.05 -1.47 7.33
N SER A 116 9.82 -1.99 7.14
CA SER A 116 9.52 -3.01 6.14
C SER A 116 8.04 -3.02 5.79
N TYR A 117 7.71 -3.59 4.62
CA TYR A 117 6.33 -3.76 4.19
C TYR A 117 5.51 -4.65 5.15
N ASN A 118 6.12 -5.67 5.76
CA ASN A 118 5.44 -6.54 6.73
C ASN A 118 4.98 -5.76 7.97
N LEU A 119 5.83 -4.86 8.49
CA LEU A 119 5.48 -3.98 9.62
C LEU A 119 4.39 -2.97 9.24
N PHE A 120 4.40 -2.48 8.00
CA PHE A 120 3.34 -1.63 7.48
C PHE A 120 2.00 -2.41 7.41
N GLN A 121 2.01 -3.65 6.91
CA GLN A 121 0.82 -4.50 6.82
C GLN A 121 0.24 -4.85 8.20
N SER A 122 1.07 -5.08 9.22
CA SER A 122 0.61 -5.27 10.60
C SER A 122 0.23 -3.97 11.31
N GLY A 123 0.39 -2.82 10.65
CA GLY A 123 -0.03 -1.51 11.12
C GLY A 123 0.85 -0.90 12.22
N ASN A 124 2.11 -1.32 12.29
CA ASN A 124 3.10 -0.75 13.21
C ASN A 124 3.56 0.66 12.84
N CYS A 125 3.22 1.10 11.62
CA CYS A 125 3.64 2.37 11.03
C CYS A 125 2.44 3.28 10.71
N PHE A 126 1.39 3.20 11.53
CA PHE A 126 0.15 3.95 11.39
C PHE A 126 -0.21 4.63 12.73
N PRO A 127 -0.77 5.85 12.73
CA PRO A 127 -1.05 6.72 11.57
C PRO A 127 0.23 7.41 11.07
N CYS A 128 0.09 8.45 10.23
CA CYS A 128 1.21 9.31 9.90
C CYS A 128 1.89 9.88 11.15
N PRO A 129 3.20 10.13 11.13
CA PRO A 129 3.89 10.78 12.22
C PRO A 129 3.46 12.26 12.33
N LYS A 130 3.90 12.96 13.39
CA LYS A 130 3.53 14.36 13.65
C LYS A 130 3.95 15.30 12.52
N GLU A 131 5.03 14.96 11.83
CA GLU A 131 5.55 15.67 10.67
C GLU A 131 4.66 15.52 9.43
N GLY A 132 3.73 14.56 9.45
CA GLY A 132 2.89 14.15 8.33
C GLY A 132 3.53 13.06 7.48
N CYS A 133 2.83 12.63 6.44
CA CYS A 133 3.35 11.71 5.43
C CYS A 133 3.47 12.41 4.08
N PRO A 134 4.48 12.06 3.25
CA PRO A 134 4.51 12.47 1.86
C PRO A 134 3.48 11.70 1.03
N ASN A 135 2.91 12.35 0.01
CA ASN A 135 2.18 11.65 -1.05
C ASN A 135 3.17 11.15 -2.10
N MET A 136 3.06 9.90 -2.51
CA MET A 136 3.83 9.32 -3.61
C MET A 136 3.46 10.00 -4.93
N GLY A 137 4.46 10.27 -5.76
CA GLY A 137 4.29 10.84 -7.09
C GLY A 137 4.35 12.37 -7.08
N HIS A 138 3.47 13.01 -7.84
CA HIS A 138 3.60 14.41 -8.26
C HIS A 138 3.79 15.42 -7.11
N TYR A 139 3.19 15.15 -5.94
CA TYR A 139 3.20 16.05 -4.80
C TYR A 139 4.19 15.67 -3.69
N ALA A 140 5.15 14.78 -3.98
CA ALA A 140 6.11 14.32 -2.99
C ALA A 140 7.09 15.43 -2.54
N ASP A 141 7.33 16.40 -3.42
CA ASP A 141 8.16 17.60 -3.19
C ASP A 141 7.65 18.48 -2.04
N LYS A 142 6.34 18.46 -1.75
CA LYS A 142 5.75 19.16 -0.59
C LYS A 142 6.31 18.68 0.75
N PHE A 143 6.99 17.53 0.77
CA PHE A 143 7.60 16.98 1.98
C PHE A 143 9.12 17.22 2.05
N LYS A 144 9.75 17.82 1.03
CA LYS A 144 11.20 17.93 0.92
C LYS A 144 11.87 18.56 2.16
N ASP A 145 11.29 19.62 2.70
CA ASP A 145 11.86 20.39 3.83
C ASP A 145 11.75 19.65 5.17
N LYS A 146 10.98 18.56 5.23
CA LYS A 146 10.76 17.76 6.43
C LYS A 146 11.71 16.56 6.53
N ILE A 147 12.50 16.31 5.49
CA ILE A 147 13.44 15.18 5.44
C ILE A 147 14.69 15.55 6.22
N LYS A 148 14.98 14.78 7.28
CA LYS A 148 16.14 14.98 8.15
C LYS A 148 17.12 13.81 8.00
N GLY A 149 17.94 13.82 6.95
CA GLY A 149 19.08 12.90 6.81
C GLY A 149 18.93 11.76 5.78
N GLN A 150 19.05 10.51 6.25
CA GLN A 150 19.18 9.30 5.41
C GLN A 150 17.95 9.03 4.50
N PHE A 151 18.11 8.08 3.57
CA PHE A 151 17.05 7.56 2.70
C PHE A 151 15.78 7.21 3.51
N LEU A 152 14.63 7.77 3.11
CA LEU A 152 13.35 7.51 3.77
C LEU A 152 12.55 6.48 2.98
N LYS A 153 12.42 5.27 3.52
CA LYS A 153 11.57 4.21 2.96
C LYS A 153 10.11 4.38 3.38
N LEU A 154 9.23 4.43 2.38
CA LEU A 154 7.81 4.69 2.54
C LEU A 154 7.01 3.55 1.92
N TYR A 155 5.95 3.13 2.61
CA TYR A 155 5.07 2.07 2.16
C TYR A 155 3.63 2.54 2.12
N LEU A 156 2.90 2.05 1.13
CA LEU A 156 1.47 2.29 0.92
C LEU A 156 0.91 1.13 0.10
N ASN A 157 -0.40 1.02 0.01
CA ASN A 157 -1.08 0.10 -0.91
C ASN A 157 -1.81 0.90 -1.99
N THR A 158 -2.01 0.29 -3.16
CA THR A 158 -2.78 0.87 -4.28
C THR A 158 -3.78 -0.15 -4.81
N GLY A 159 -4.78 0.33 -5.56
CA GLY A 159 -5.75 -0.52 -6.26
C GLY A 159 -5.13 -1.37 -7.37
N GLU A 160 -5.87 -2.37 -7.84
CA GLU A 160 -5.46 -3.26 -8.94
C GLU A 160 -5.74 -2.68 -10.34
N ALA A 161 -6.63 -1.71 -10.44
CA ALA A 161 -7.00 -1.06 -11.69
C ALA A 161 -7.14 0.46 -11.43
N ARG A 162 -7.14 1.24 -12.51
CA ARG A 162 -7.37 2.68 -12.43
C ARG A 162 -8.82 2.90 -11.95
N ASP A 163 -9.11 3.77 -10.99
CA ASP A 163 -8.24 4.70 -10.25
C ASP A 163 -7.46 4.02 -9.11
N PHE A 164 -6.14 4.17 -9.08
CA PHE A 164 -5.25 3.48 -8.10
C PHE A 164 -5.24 3.98 -6.64
N PRO A 165 -5.61 5.22 -6.30
CA PRO A 165 -5.56 5.72 -4.93
C PRO A 165 -6.25 4.83 -3.89
N LEU A 166 -5.69 4.78 -2.68
CA LEU A 166 -6.36 4.18 -1.52
C LEU A 166 -6.12 5.02 -0.27
N TRP A 167 -7.16 5.17 0.56
CA TRP A 167 -7.11 5.87 1.84
C TRP A 167 -7.10 4.86 2.99
N ARG A 168 -6.04 4.88 3.78
CA ARG A 168 -5.85 3.90 4.86
C ARG A 168 -6.54 4.33 6.14
N TYR A 169 -7.31 3.41 6.74
CA TYR A 169 -7.98 3.60 8.02
C TYR A 169 -7.67 2.46 8.97
N LYS A 170 -7.57 2.75 10.26
CA LYS A 170 -7.56 1.75 11.33
C LYS A 170 -8.93 1.67 11.96
N ILE A 171 -9.47 0.46 12.03
CA ILE A 171 -10.79 0.18 12.59
C ILE A 171 -10.62 -0.79 13.75
N SER A 172 -11.09 -0.40 14.93
CA SER A 172 -11.16 -1.29 16.11
C SER A 172 -12.62 -1.52 16.47
N VAL A 173 -13.03 -2.80 16.54
CA VAL A 173 -14.40 -3.22 16.85
C VAL A 173 -14.40 -3.99 18.16
N THR A 174 -15.06 -3.46 19.18
CA THR A 174 -15.37 -4.18 20.41
C THR A 174 -16.73 -4.86 20.26
N LEU A 175 -16.76 -6.19 20.33
CA LEU A 175 -17.97 -6.96 20.11
C LEU A 175 -18.91 -6.94 21.32
N SER A 176 -20.20 -7.06 21.05
CA SER A 176 -21.25 -7.24 22.06
C SER A 176 -22.13 -8.44 21.71
N GLY A 177 -22.64 -9.14 22.73
CA GLY A 177 -23.46 -10.33 22.51
C GLY A 177 -23.54 -11.22 23.75
N LYS A 178 -24.32 -12.30 23.67
CA LYS A 178 -24.54 -13.22 24.80
C LYS A 178 -23.59 -14.42 24.80
N SER A 179 -23.06 -14.81 23.65
CA SER A 179 -22.26 -16.02 23.49
C SER A 179 -21.21 -15.86 22.39
N LYS A 180 -20.14 -16.66 22.49
CA LYS A 180 -19.15 -16.76 21.43
C LYS A 180 -19.77 -17.40 20.18
N VAL A 181 -19.44 -16.86 19.01
CA VAL A 181 -19.88 -17.37 17.71
C VAL A 181 -18.68 -17.58 16.80
N ARG A 182 -18.86 -18.29 15.68
CA ARG A 182 -17.81 -18.47 14.67
C ARG A 182 -18.30 -17.87 13.36
N GLY A 183 -17.52 -16.97 12.79
CA GLY A 183 -17.94 -16.17 11.63
C GLY A 183 -16.91 -15.12 11.24
N TYR A 184 -17.36 -14.07 10.58
CA TYR A 184 -16.54 -12.92 10.23
C TYR A 184 -17.33 -11.62 10.45
N VAL A 185 -16.58 -10.55 10.72
CA VAL A 185 -17.10 -9.20 10.96
C VAL A 185 -16.63 -8.30 9.84
N ASN A 186 -17.58 -7.56 9.27
CA ASN A 186 -17.35 -6.54 8.28
C ASN A 186 -17.77 -5.16 8.81
N VAL A 187 -17.05 -4.12 8.40
CA VAL A 187 -17.40 -2.73 8.67
C VAL A 187 -17.41 -1.93 7.37
N ALA A 188 -18.38 -1.02 7.23
CA ALA A 188 -18.40 0.00 6.19
C ALA A 188 -18.45 1.39 6.85
N LEU A 189 -17.65 2.32 6.32
CA LEU A 189 -17.57 3.70 6.80
C LEU A 189 -18.49 4.59 5.97
N TYR A 190 -19.15 5.55 6.63
CA TYR A 190 -19.97 6.59 6.02
C TYR A 190 -19.51 7.92 6.58
N GLY A 191 -19.18 8.85 5.70
CA GLY A 191 -18.73 10.18 6.09
C GLY A 191 -19.36 11.27 5.22
N SER A 192 -18.77 12.46 5.26
CA SER A 192 -19.24 13.63 4.52
C SER A 192 -19.17 13.44 3.01
N ASP A 193 -18.17 12.70 2.53
CA ASP A 193 -17.79 12.71 1.12
C ASP A 193 -18.12 11.37 0.42
N GLY A 194 -18.73 10.43 1.15
CA GLY A 194 -19.19 9.17 0.60
C GLY A 194 -19.23 8.03 1.62
N ASN A 195 -19.25 6.80 1.10
CA ASN A 195 -19.18 5.60 1.91
C ASN A 195 -18.31 4.54 1.25
N THR A 196 -17.70 3.70 2.08
CA THR A 196 -16.90 2.58 1.60
C THR A 196 -17.76 1.36 1.28
N LYS A 197 -17.18 0.39 0.59
CA LYS A 197 -17.65 -1.01 0.64
C LYS A 197 -17.43 -1.60 2.05
N GLN A 198 -17.87 -2.84 2.24
CA GLN A 198 -17.64 -3.58 3.47
C GLN A 198 -16.23 -4.18 3.49
N TYR A 199 -15.48 -3.93 4.57
CA TYR A 199 -14.17 -4.52 4.81
C TYR A 199 -14.22 -5.51 5.96
N GLN A 200 -13.62 -6.67 5.77
CA GLN A 200 -13.52 -7.69 6.81
C GLN A 200 -12.48 -7.28 7.86
N ILE A 201 -12.92 -7.12 9.11
CA ILE A 201 -12.08 -6.75 10.25
C ILE A 201 -11.46 -7.99 10.90
N THR A 202 -12.26 -9.06 11.03
CA THR A 202 -11.79 -10.30 11.62
C THR A 202 -12.62 -11.48 11.13
N LYS A 203 -12.01 -12.68 11.16
CA LYS A 203 -12.64 -13.95 10.83
C LYS A 203 -12.14 -15.02 11.80
N GLY A 204 -13.05 -15.84 12.30
CA GLY A 204 -12.74 -16.91 13.24
C GLY A 204 -13.72 -16.98 14.40
N THR A 205 -13.20 -17.19 15.60
CA THR A 205 -14.01 -17.22 16.83
C THR A 205 -14.19 -15.80 17.35
N LEU A 206 -15.45 -15.35 17.32
CA LEU A 206 -15.89 -14.02 17.71
C LEU A 206 -16.39 -14.09 19.15
N LYS A 207 -15.71 -13.41 20.07
CA LYS A 207 -16.04 -13.37 21.49
C LYS A 207 -16.60 -11.98 21.84
N PRO A 208 -17.76 -11.89 22.51
CA PRO A 208 -18.21 -10.64 23.12
C PRO A 208 -17.12 -10.03 24.01
N ASP A 209 -17.12 -8.70 24.15
CA ASP A 209 -16.21 -7.87 24.94
C ASP A 209 -14.76 -7.82 24.44
N ASN A 210 -14.37 -8.71 23.52
CA ASN A 210 -13.08 -8.64 22.84
C ASN A 210 -13.07 -7.52 21.79
N THR A 211 -11.90 -6.89 21.63
CA THR A 211 -11.63 -5.89 20.59
C THR A 211 -10.79 -6.50 19.48
N TYR A 212 -11.20 -6.25 18.24
CA TYR A 212 -10.54 -6.71 17.03
C TYR A 212 -10.16 -5.51 16.17
N THR A 213 -8.92 -5.45 15.74
CA THR A 213 -8.37 -4.32 14.98
C THR A 213 -7.94 -4.77 13.60
N ALA A 214 -8.27 -3.98 12.58
CA ALA A 214 -7.77 -4.14 11.23
C ALA A 214 -7.39 -2.79 10.62
N TYR A 215 -6.48 -2.84 9.66
CA TYR A 215 -6.11 -1.72 8.81
C TYR A 215 -6.68 -1.99 7.43
N ILE A 216 -7.45 -1.05 6.91
CA ILE A 216 -8.11 -1.16 5.61
C ILE A 216 -7.56 -0.07 4.69
N ASP A 217 -7.46 -0.36 3.41
CA ASP A 217 -7.12 0.61 2.37
C ASP A 217 -8.38 0.77 1.49
N ALA A 218 -9.03 1.93 1.61
CA ALA A 218 -10.33 2.19 1.01
C ALA A 218 -10.24 2.91 -0.33
N GLU A 219 -11.11 2.58 -1.29
CA GLU A 219 -11.09 3.21 -2.63
C GLU A 219 -11.64 4.64 -2.64
N VAL A 220 -12.15 5.12 -1.50
CA VAL A 220 -12.79 6.43 -1.37
C VAL A 220 -12.36 7.08 -0.05
N ASN A 221 -11.95 8.34 -0.11
CA ASN A 221 -11.86 9.19 1.08
C ASN A 221 -13.27 9.54 1.54
N VAL A 222 -13.70 9.02 2.69
CA VAL A 222 -15.04 9.31 3.21
C VAL A 222 -15.15 10.67 3.91
N GLY A 223 -14.05 11.41 4.03
CA GLY A 223 -14.00 12.66 4.77
C GLY A 223 -14.26 12.44 6.26
N LYS A 224 -15.06 13.33 6.88
CA LYS A 224 -15.41 13.19 8.29
C LYS A 224 -16.38 12.03 8.49
N VAL A 225 -15.92 10.95 9.13
CA VAL A 225 -16.76 9.79 9.46
C VAL A 225 -17.91 10.23 10.37
N THR A 226 -19.14 10.03 9.90
CA THR A 226 -20.37 10.35 10.64
C THR A 226 -21.08 9.10 11.14
N LYS A 227 -20.88 7.97 10.47
CA LYS A 227 -21.54 6.71 10.78
C LYS A 227 -20.69 5.52 10.35
N VAL A 228 -20.85 4.42 11.06
CA VAL A 228 -20.29 3.12 10.69
C VAL A 228 -21.42 2.09 10.62
N LYS A 229 -21.32 1.14 9.70
CA LYS A 229 -22.21 -0.02 9.65
C LYS A 229 -21.41 -1.27 9.97
N PHE A 230 -21.89 -2.01 10.97
CA PHE A 230 -21.39 -3.31 11.36
C PHE A 230 -22.23 -4.40 10.72
N LEU A 231 -21.59 -5.41 10.17
CA LEU A 231 -22.24 -6.64 9.74
C LEU A 231 -21.42 -7.83 10.24
N TRP A 232 -22.09 -8.85 10.74
CA TRP A 232 -21.46 -10.13 11.03
C TRP A 232 -22.22 -11.23 10.32
N ASN A 233 -21.47 -12.17 9.74
CA ASN A 233 -22.02 -13.31 9.03
C ASN A 233 -21.32 -14.59 9.50
N ASN A 234 -21.96 -15.73 9.29
CA ASN A 234 -21.37 -17.05 9.45
C ASN A 234 -21.71 -17.92 8.22
N ASN A 235 -20.94 -18.98 8.01
CA ASN A 235 -21.15 -19.92 6.90
C ASN A 235 -21.68 -21.27 7.40
N TRP A 236 -22.27 -21.33 8.61
CA TRP A 236 -22.77 -22.56 9.21
C TRP A 236 -24.21 -22.40 9.66
N ILE A 237 -25.03 -23.42 9.42
CA ILE A 237 -26.40 -23.46 9.93
C ILE A 237 -26.33 -23.35 11.46
N ASN A 238 -26.87 -22.27 12.00
CA ASN A 238 -26.92 -22.05 13.44
C ASN A 238 -28.39 -21.92 13.90
N PRO A 239 -29.01 -23.02 14.35
CA PRO A 239 -30.43 -23.05 14.71
C PRO A 239 -30.78 -22.15 15.91
N THR A 240 -29.77 -21.69 16.67
CA THR A 240 -29.99 -20.77 17.80
C THR A 240 -30.15 -19.31 17.38
N LEU A 241 -29.99 -18.98 16.08
CA LEU A 241 -30.06 -17.63 15.53
C LEU A 241 -29.36 -16.58 16.42
N PRO A 242 -28.06 -16.78 16.71
CA PRO A 242 -27.36 -15.93 17.67
C PRO A 242 -27.33 -14.48 17.17
N LYS A 243 -27.32 -13.54 18.12
CA LYS A 243 -27.15 -12.12 17.82
C LYS A 243 -25.77 -11.67 18.28
N LEU A 244 -25.05 -10.99 17.39
CA LEU A 244 -23.79 -10.34 17.67
C LEU A 244 -23.89 -8.89 17.21
N GLY A 245 -23.37 -7.98 18.02
CA GLY A 245 -23.26 -6.56 17.71
C GLY A 245 -21.84 -6.06 17.97
N ALA A 246 -21.69 -4.74 17.88
CA ALA A 246 -20.53 -4.03 18.36
C ALA A 246 -20.98 -3.04 19.45
N SER A 247 -20.32 -3.05 20.60
CA SER A 247 -20.52 -2.04 21.64
C SER A 247 -19.87 -0.72 21.24
N THR A 248 -18.66 -0.80 20.69
CA THR A 248 -17.88 0.35 20.25
C THR A 248 -17.17 0.02 18.94
N ILE A 249 -17.14 0.99 18.03
CA ILE A 249 -16.29 0.97 16.84
C ILE A 249 -15.54 2.28 16.81
N THR A 250 -14.21 2.22 16.85
CA THR A 250 -13.36 3.38 16.65
C THR A 250 -12.74 3.35 15.27
N VAL A 251 -12.63 4.52 14.65
CA VAL A 251 -12.06 4.70 13.32
C VAL A 251 -11.02 5.81 13.42
N GLU A 252 -9.81 5.53 12.97
CA GLU A 252 -8.70 6.46 12.90
C GLU A 252 -8.28 6.59 11.44
N SER A 253 -8.22 7.84 10.94
CA SER A 253 -7.71 8.15 9.60
C SER A 253 -6.18 8.07 9.61
N GLY A 254 -5.59 7.65 8.50
CA GLY A 254 -4.15 7.59 8.38
C GLY A 254 -3.48 8.97 8.29
N GLN A 255 -4.20 9.97 7.82
CA GLN A 255 -3.75 11.36 7.85
C GLN A 255 -4.19 12.01 9.17
N ASN A 256 -3.22 12.51 9.94
CA ASN A 256 -3.46 13.29 11.17
C ASN A 256 -3.99 14.68 10.87
#